data_AF-A0A8J8G166-F1
#
_entry.id   AF-A0A8J8G166-F1
#
_cell.length_a   1.000
_cell.length_b   1.000
_cell.length_c   1.000
_cell.angle_alpha   90.00
_cell.angle_beta   90.00
_cell.angle_gamma   90.00
#
_symmetry.space_group_name_H-M   'P 1'
#
loop_
_entity.id
_entity.type
_entity.pdbx_description
1 polymer ?
#
loop_
_entity_poly.entity_id
_entity_poly.type
_entity_poly.pdbx_seq_one_letter_code
_entity_poly.pdbx_strand_id
1 'polypeptide(L)'
;MNHSIKKYNSLKSHVVLLDYENIESLEEYLLLSSGIIEELLKFYIEILLKKEQKTNKILSYINKSGFNNLIYHVYLSNLIEENIFNRLMRFKNNRNNWSHIYFKEKNKINFEELIEDVEFILNCFECKIEAILYSDNPLNIEPKTSINHKI
;
A
#
# COMPACT_ATOMS: atom_id res chain seq x y z
N MET A 1 -18.54 9.60 -6.13
CA MET A 1 -17.49 10.06 -5.22
C MET A 1 -17.77 9.70 -3.75
N ASN A 2 -18.94 10.00 -3.18
CA ASN A 2 -19.25 9.73 -1.75
C ASN A 2 -19.01 8.28 -1.27
N HIS A 3 -19.33 7.28 -2.10
CA HIS A 3 -19.05 5.88 -1.76
C HIS A 3 -17.53 5.58 -1.71
N SER A 4 -16.75 6.14 -2.64
CA SER A 4 -15.29 5.97 -2.66
C SER A 4 -14.63 6.61 -1.44
N ILE A 5 -15.07 7.81 -1.04
CA ILE A 5 -14.56 8.49 0.16
C ILE A 5 -14.86 7.67 1.42
N LYS A 6 -16.09 7.13 1.55
CA LYS A 6 -16.45 6.27 2.69
C LYS A 6 -15.57 5.01 2.75
N LYS A 7 -15.33 4.36 1.60
CA LYS A 7 -14.45 3.20 1.50
C LYS A 7 -13.01 3.55 1.88
N TYR A 8 -12.49 4.68 1.39
CA TYR A 8 -11.15 5.17 1.76
C TYR A 8 -11.02 5.42 3.26
N ASN A 9 -11.97 6.14 3.88
CA ASN A 9 -11.90 6.41 5.33
C ASN A 9 -11.90 5.12 6.17
N SER A 10 -12.61 4.08 5.70
CA SER A 10 -12.55 2.76 6.33
C SER A 10 -11.19 2.08 6.15
N LEU A 11 -10.54 2.22 5.00
CA LEU A 11 -9.17 1.69 4.79
C LEU A 11 -8.15 2.46 5.63
N LYS A 12 -8.26 3.79 5.65
CA LYS A 12 -7.40 4.69 6.43
C LYS A 12 -7.43 4.37 7.92
N SER A 13 -8.59 4.05 8.49
CA SER A 13 -8.64 3.61 9.89
C SER A 13 -7.87 2.32 10.14
N HIS A 14 -7.81 1.38 9.18
CA HIS A 14 -6.98 0.19 9.32
C HIS A 14 -5.48 0.50 9.21
N VAL A 15 -5.09 1.44 8.35
CA VAL A 15 -3.70 1.92 8.25
C VAL A 15 -3.26 2.55 9.57
N VAL A 16 -4.11 3.38 10.19
CA VAL A 16 -3.81 4.00 11.50
C VAL A 16 -3.65 2.97 12.62
N LEU A 17 -4.35 1.84 12.53
CA LEU A 17 -4.23 0.74 13.50
C LEU A 17 -3.00 -0.16 13.25
N LEU A 18 -2.33 -0.02 12.09
CA LEU A 18 -1.05 -0.68 11.82
C LEU A 18 0.08 0.10 12.47
N ASP A 19 0.27 -0.12 13.77
CA ASP A 19 1.43 0.35 14.50
C ASP A 19 2.24 -0.86 14.96
N TYR A 20 3.49 -0.96 14.49
CA TYR A 20 4.37 -2.07 14.85
C TYR A 20 4.60 -2.14 16.36
N GLU A 21 4.60 -1.00 17.07
CA GLU A 21 4.75 -0.97 18.53
C GLU A 21 3.60 -1.67 19.26
N ASN A 22 2.44 -1.81 18.60
CA ASN A 22 1.22 -2.39 19.14
C ASN A 22 0.94 -3.82 18.62
N ILE A 23 1.84 -4.41 17.82
CA ILE A 23 1.65 -5.74 17.22
C ILE A 23 2.67 -6.71 17.81
N GLU A 24 2.20 -7.89 18.25
CA GLU A 24 2.97 -8.82 19.06
C GLU A 24 4.19 -9.43 18.34
N SER A 25 4.14 -9.49 17.01
CA SER A 25 5.23 -10.03 16.21
C SER A 25 5.35 -9.39 14.83
N LEU A 26 6.57 -9.37 14.30
CA LEU A 26 6.82 -8.93 12.94
C LEU A 26 6.08 -9.79 11.90
N GLU A 27 5.89 -11.09 12.15
CA GLU A 27 5.11 -11.94 11.25
C GLU A 27 3.65 -11.48 11.13
N GLU A 28 3.03 -11.20 12.27
CA GLU A 28 1.67 -10.67 12.33
C GLU A 28 1.59 -9.30 11.67
N TYR A 29 2.55 -8.41 11.94
CA TYR A 29 2.63 -7.10 11.31
C TYR A 29 2.69 -7.20 9.78
N LEU A 30 3.56 -8.07 9.25
CA LEU A 30 3.70 -8.27 7.80
C LEU A 30 2.45 -8.90 7.19
N LEU A 31 1.78 -9.81 7.90
CA LEU A 31 0.55 -10.43 7.43
C LEU A 31 -0.58 -9.41 7.33
N LEU A 32 -0.79 -8.62 8.39
CA LEU A 32 -1.80 -7.56 8.44
C LEU A 32 -1.51 -6.48 7.39
N SER A 33 -0.26 -6.02 7.33
CA SER A 33 0.19 -5.02 6.36
C SER A 33 -0.02 -5.49 4.93
N SER A 34 0.21 -6.77 4.63
CA SER A 34 0.00 -7.27 3.27
C SER A 34 -1.46 -7.25 2.84
N GLY A 35 -2.40 -7.53 3.75
CA GLY A 35 -3.83 -7.42 3.45
C GLY A 35 -4.21 -5.97 3.14
N ILE A 36 -3.76 -5.04 3.97
CA ILE A 36 -4.06 -3.61 3.83
C ILE A 36 -3.41 -3.02 2.57
N ILE A 37 -2.16 -3.36 2.27
CA ILE A 37 -1.47 -2.94 1.04
C ILE A 37 -2.21 -3.48 -0.20
N GLU A 38 -2.65 -4.73 -0.18
CA GLU A 38 -3.41 -5.32 -1.30
C GLU A 38 -4.74 -4.58 -1.52
N GLU A 39 -5.47 -4.28 -0.44
CA GLU A 39 -6.73 -3.54 -0.52
C GLU A 39 -6.54 -2.09 -0.99
N LEU A 40 -5.52 -1.40 -0.48
CA LEU A 40 -5.16 -0.04 -0.93
C LEU A 40 -4.78 -0.04 -2.40
N LEU A 41 -3.97 -1.00 -2.86
CA LEU A 41 -3.59 -1.12 -4.26
C LEU A 41 -4.81 -1.37 -5.16
N LYS A 42 -5.69 -2.32 -4.80
CA LYS A 42 -6.93 -2.57 -5.55
C LYS A 42 -7.81 -1.33 -5.59
N PHE A 43 -7.96 -0.65 -4.46
CA PHE A 43 -8.78 0.55 -4.36
C PHE A 43 -8.19 1.72 -5.17
N TYR A 44 -6.87 1.92 -5.13
CA TYR A 44 -6.15 2.91 -5.93
C TYR A 44 -6.43 2.72 -7.43
N ILE A 45 -6.32 1.49 -7.92
CA ILE A 45 -6.59 1.22 -9.34
C ILE A 45 -8.08 1.39 -9.66
N GLU A 46 -8.97 0.96 -8.77
CA GLU A 46 -10.42 1.13 -8.94
C GLU A 46 -10.79 2.61 -9.14
N ILE A 47 -10.28 3.51 -8.29
CA ILE A 47 -10.58 4.94 -8.40
C ILE A 47 -9.90 5.59 -9.60
N LEU A 48 -8.70 5.15 -9.96
CA LEU A 48 -7.97 5.66 -11.13
C LEU A 48 -8.70 5.30 -12.43
N LEU A 49 -9.12 4.03 -12.58
CA LEU A 49 -9.91 3.60 -13.74
C LEU A 49 -11.26 4.31 -13.83
N LYS A 50 -11.92 4.55 -12.69
CA LYS A 50 -13.16 5.33 -12.64
C LYS A 50 -12.93 6.78 -13.10
N LYS A 51 -11.85 7.41 -12.67
CA LYS A 51 -11.48 8.79 -13.04
C LYS A 51 -11.18 8.90 -14.53
N GLU A 52 -10.48 7.93 -15.09
CA GLU A 52 -10.15 7.88 -16.53
C GLU A 52 -11.28 7.34 -17.41
N GLN A 53 -12.47 7.06 -16.84
CA GLN A 53 -13.62 6.47 -17.54
C GLN A 53 -13.28 5.17 -18.29
N LYS A 54 -12.31 4.39 -17.79
CA LYS A 54 -11.86 3.12 -18.39
C LYS A 54 -12.80 1.95 -18.02
N THR A 55 -12.87 0.97 -18.93
CA THR A 55 -13.90 -0.09 -18.89
C THR A 55 -13.85 -1.07 -17.70
N ASN A 56 -15.03 -1.53 -17.27
CA ASN A 56 -15.25 -2.51 -16.20
C ASN A 56 -14.54 -3.87 -16.37
N LYS A 57 -14.05 -4.20 -17.57
CA LYS A 57 -13.34 -5.47 -17.82
C LYS A 57 -11.99 -5.52 -17.09
N ILE A 58 -11.28 -4.39 -17.01
CA ILE A 58 -9.98 -4.28 -16.32
C ILE A 58 -10.18 -4.46 -14.80
N LEU A 59 -11.24 -3.85 -14.26
CA LEU A 59 -11.66 -4.03 -12.86
C LEU A 59 -11.95 -5.49 -12.49
N SER A 60 -12.65 -6.21 -13.37
CA SER A 60 -12.93 -7.64 -13.15
C SER A 60 -11.65 -8.48 -13.13
N TYR A 61 -10.70 -8.17 -14.01
CA TYR A 61 -9.41 -8.85 -14.04
C TYR A 61 -8.56 -8.57 -12.79
N ILE A 62 -8.49 -7.31 -12.37
CA ILE A 62 -7.78 -6.89 -11.16
C ILE A 62 -8.34 -7.57 -9.91
N ASN A 63 -9.66 -7.63 -9.77
CA ASN A 63 -10.29 -8.24 -8.60
C ASN A 63 -10.07 -9.76 -8.52
N LYS A 64 -9.83 -10.42 -9.65
CA LYS A 64 -9.52 -11.86 -9.73
C LYS A 64 -8.02 -12.15 -9.68
N SER A 65 -7.18 -11.13 -9.83
CA SER A 65 -5.73 -11.28 -9.80
C SER A 65 -5.26 -11.36 -8.35
N GLY A 66 -4.45 -12.38 -8.03
CA GLY A 66 -3.74 -12.41 -6.76
C GLY A 66 -2.77 -11.22 -6.65
N PHE A 67 -2.48 -10.79 -5.43
CA PHE A 67 -1.59 -9.65 -5.11
C PHE A 67 -0.31 -9.61 -5.97
N ASN A 68 0.31 -10.76 -6.17
CA ASN A 68 1.53 -10.90 -6.97
C ASN A 68 1.36 -10.45 -8.43
N ASN A 69 0.30 -10.90 -9.10
CA ASN A 69 0.04 -10.52 -10.48
C ASN A 69 -0.36 -9.05 -10.55
N LEU A 70 -1.11 -8.59 -9.54
CA LEU A 70 -1.57 -7.21 -9.48
C LEU A 70 -0.40 -6.21 -9.49
N ILE A 71 0.64 -6.42 -8.68
CA ILE A 71 1.83 -5.55 -8.62
C ILE A 71 2.50 -5.42 -10.00
N TYR A 72 2.70 -6.54 -10.71
CA TYR A 72 3.30 -6.51 -12.04
C TYR A 72 2.42 -5.78 -13.05
N HIS A 73 1.11 -6.03 -13.04
CA HIS A 73 0.20 -5.38 -13.97
C HIS A 73 0.12 -3.87 -13.79
N VAL A 74 0.10 -3.37 -12.55
CA VAL A 74 0.08 -1.92 -12.32
C VAL A 74 1.38 -1.25 -12.73
N TYR A 75 2.52 -1.91 -12.51
CA TYR A 75 3.82 -1.39 -12.92
C TYR A 75 3.95 -1.34 -14.44
N LEU A 76 3.63 -2.43 -15.14
CA LEU A 76 3.64 -2.49 -16.61
C LEU A 76 2.63 -1.52 -17.26
N SER A 77 1.60 -1.12 -16.51
CA SER A 77 0.62 -0.13 -16.94
C SER A 77 1.03 1.31 -16.60
N ASN A 78 2.24 1.54 -16.08
CA ASN A 78 2.75 2.82 -15.61
C ASN A 78 1.85 3.51 -14.57
N LEU A 79 1.15 2.72 -13.75
CA LEU A 79 0.27 3.24 -12.68
C LEU A 79 1.00 3.47 -11.36
N ILE A 80 2.17 2.87 -11.19
CA ILE A 80 3.06 3.08 -10.05
C ILE A 80 4.48 3.32 -10.54
N GLU A 81 5.22 4.12 -9.79
CA GLU A 81 6.64 4.40 -10.02
C GLU A 81 7.51 3.17 -9.68
N GLU A 82 8.68 3.10 -10.31
CA GLU A 82 9.64 2.00 -10.14
C GLU A 82 10.07 1.82 -8.68
N ASN A 83 10.21 2.90 -7.92
CA ASN A 83 10.56 2.84 -6.51
C ASN A 83 9.48 2.12 -5.66
N ILE A 84 8.20 2.39 -5.90
CA ILE A 84 7.08 1.72 -5.22
C ILE A 84 7.04 0.26 -5.64
N PHE A 85 7.20 -0.02 -6.94
CA PHE A 85 7.24 -1.38 -7.46
C PHE A 85 8.36 -2.21 -6.79
N ASN A 86 9.57 -1.65 -6.70
CA ASN A 86 10.70 -2.33 -6.07
C ASN A 86 10.44 -2.62 -4.59
N ARG A 87 9.87 -1.67 -3.84
CA ARG A 87 9.50 -1.86 -2.43
C ARG A 87 8.39 -2.89 -2.26
N LEU A 88 7.34 -2.87 -3.09
CA LEU A 88 6.29 -3.89 -3.11
C LEU A 88 6.85 -5.29 -3.39
N MET A 89 7.79 -5.41 -4.33
CA MET A 89 8.44 -6.67 -4.67
C MET A 89 9.33 -7.19 -3.55
N ARG A 90 10.09 -6.32 -2.87
CA ARG A 90 10.85 -6.70 -1.66
C ARG A 90 9.93 -7.18 -0.55
N PHE A 91 8.91 -6.40 -0.22
CA PHE A 91 7.90 -6.75 0.79
C PHE A 91 7.27 -8.12 0.50
N LYS A 92 6.81 -8.34 -0.74
CA LYS A 92 6.28 -9.63 -1.21
C LYS A 92 7.27 -10.77 -1.02
N ASN A 93 8.52 -10.59 -1.44
CA ASN A 93 9.53 -11.65 -1.38
C ASN A 93 9.87 -12.00 0.07
N ASN A 94 9.95 -11.01 0.95
CA ASN A 94 10.19 -11.22 2.37
C ASN A 94 9.01 -11.91 3.06
N ARG A 95 7.76 -11.58 2.71
CA ARG A 95 6.57 -12.29 3.22
C ARG A 95 6.55 -13.76 2.80
N ASN A 96 6.70 -14.05 1.51
CA ASN A 96 6.60 -15.43 0.99
C ASN A 96 7.71 -16.34 1.52
N ASN A 97 8.87 -15.75 1.81
CA ASN A 97 10.03 -16.49 2.29
C ASN A 97 10.20 -16.38 3.81
N TRP A 98 9.25 -15.77 4.54
CA TRP A 98 9.37 -15.51 5.98
C TRP A 98 9.72 -16.77 6.79
N SER A 99 8.92 -17.83 6.61
CA SER A 99 9.15 -19.13 7.28
C SER A 99 10.42 -19.84 6.80
N HIS A 100 10.93 -19.54 5.61
CA HIS A 100 12.13 -20.18 5.07
C HIS A 100 13.41 -19.40 5.44
N ILE A 101 13.35 -18.06 5.48
CA ILE A 101 14.49 -17.18 5.81
C ILE A 101 14.68 -17.10 7.32
N TYR A 102 13.61 -16.93 8.10
CA TYR A 102 13.71 -16.84 9.57
C TYR A 102 14.37 -18.08 10.20
N PHE A 103 14.10 -19.27 9.64
CA PHE A 103 14.63 -20.53 10.16
C PHE A 103 15.99 -20.95 9.57
N LYS A 104 16.37 -20.53 8.34
CA LYS A 104 17.65 -20.93 7.71
C LYS A 104 18.74 -19.86 7.72
N GLU A 105 18.39 -18.58 7.76
CA GLU A 105 19.32 -17.47 7.64
C GLU A 105 19.04 -16.41 8.71
N LYS A 106 19.25 -16.76 9.99
CA LYS A 106 19.06 -15.85 11.15
C LYS A 106 19.76 -14.48 11.09
N ASN A 107 20.49 -14.14 10.03
CA ASN A 107 21.40 -12.99 9.94
C ASN A 107 21.30 -12.14 8.63
N LYS A 108 20.22 -12.18 7.83
CA LYS A 108 20.17 -11.40 6.55
C LYS A 108 18.95 -10.52 6.29
N ILE A 109 17.88 -10.60 7.08
CA ILE A 109 16.75 -9.66 6.93
C ILE A 109 16.98 -8.51 7.90
N ASN A 110 17.17 -7.31 7.35
CA ASN A 110 17.10 -6.09 8.14
C ASN A 110 15.63 -5.76 8.41
N PHE A 111 15.19 -5.96 9.65
CA PHE A 111 13.79 -5.75 10.04
C PHE A 111 13.38 -4.29 9.94
N GLU A 112 14.29 -3.36 10.25
CA GLU A 112 14.04 -1.92 10.13
C GLU A 112 13.75 -1.53 8.68
N GLU A 113 14.53 -2.07 7.72
CA GLU A 113 14.28 -1.84 6.28
C GLU A 113 12.91 -2.37 5.83
N LEU A 114 12.43 -3.48 6.43
CA LEU A 114 11.15 -4.06 6.05
C LEU A 114 9.97 -3.28 6.62
N ILE A 115 10.09 -2.76 7.84
CA ILE A 115 9.11 -1.85 8.44
C ILE A 115 9.09 -0.54 7.62
N GLU A 116 10.26 0.03 7.32
CA GLU A 116 10.37 1.23 6.47
C GLU A 116 9.71 1.02 5.09
N ASP A 117 9.91 -0.15 4.48
CA ASP A 117 9.25 -0.51 3.22
C ASP A 117 7.72 -0.51 3.35
N VAL A 118 7.17 -1.07 4.43
CA VAL A 118 5.72 -1.08 4.68
C VAL A 118 5.19 0.34 4.86
N GLU A 119 5.79 1.12 5.75
CA GLU A 119 5.38 2.50 6.06
C GLU A 119 5.42 3.38 4.80
N PHE A 120 6.50 3.25 4.02
CA PHE A 120 6.63 3.96 2.75
C PHE A 120 5.49 3.60 1.79
N ILE A 121 5.21 2.30 1.61
CA ILE A 121 4.17 1.83 0.68
C ILE A 121 2.79 2.35 1.11
N LEU A 122 2.46 2.23 2.40
CA LEU A 122 1.18 2.68 2.96
C LEU A 122 0.99 4.18 2.73
N ASN A 123 1.96 4.99 3.15
CA ASN A 123 1.91 6.45 2.99
C ASN A 123 1.80 6.86 1.52
N CYS A 124 2.53 6.17 0.63
CA CYS A 124 2.48 6.46 -0.80
C CYS A 124 1.08 6.22 -1.39
N PHE A 125 0.43 5.11 -1.04
CA PHE A 125 -0.92 4.83 -1.49
C PHE A 125 -1.95 5.77 -0.87
N GLU A 126 -1.83 6.12 0.41
CA GLU A 126 -2.69 7.13 1.04
C GLU A 126 -2.62 8.45 0.28
N CYS A 127 -1.42 8.99 0.06
CA CYS A 127 -1.21 10.24 -0.67
C CYS A 127 -1.78 10.19 -2.10
N LYS A 128 -1.52 9.10 -2.85
CA LYS A 128 -2.03 8.94 -4.22
C LYS A 128 -3.55 8.83 -4.27
N ILE A 129 -4.16 8.12 -3.32
CA ILE A 129 -5.61 7.97 -3.23
C ILE A 129 -6.27 9.31 -2.89
N GLU A 130 -5.73 10.02 -1.89
CA GLU A 130 -6.23 11.35 -1.50
C GLU A 130 -6.15 12.33 -2.65
N ALA A 131 -5.02 12.37 -3.38
CA ALA A 131 -4.86 13.22 -4.55
C ALA A 131 -5.91 12.95 -5.64
N ILE A 132 -6.36 11.70 -5.82
CA ILE A 132 -7.41 11.34 -6.77
C ILE A 132 -8.80 11.73 -6.25
N LEU A 133 -9.11 11.41 -4.99
CA LEU A 133 -10.43 11.61 -4.41
C LEU A 133 -10.76 13.08 -4.17
N TYR A 134 -9.75 13.89 -3.88
CA TYR A 134 -9.90 15.29 -3.51
C TYR A 134 -9.38 16.26 -4.57
N SER A 135 -8.99 15.79 -5.76
CA SER A 135 -8.57 16.67 -6.87
C SER A 135 -9.61 17.71 -7.28
N ASP A 136 -10.88 17.39 -7.06
CA ASP A 136 -12.01 18.25 -7.46
C ASP A 136 -12.43 19.21 -6.32
N ASN A 137 -11.73 19.15 -5.18
CA ASN A 137 -11.91 20.03 -4.02
C ASN A 137 -10.60 20.83 -3.80
N PRO A 138 -10.41 21.96 -4.51
CA PRO A 138 -9.22 22.80 -4.37
C PRO A 138 -9.14 23.59 -3.04
N LEU A 139 -9.86 23.18 -1.99
CA LEU A 139 -9.86 23.87 -0.69
C LEU A 139 -9.01 23.11 0.33
N ASN A 140 -7.81 23.63 0.56
CA ASN A 140 -6.92 23.41 1.71
C ASN A 140 -6.51 21.97 2.02
N ILE A 141 -5.50 21.48 1.29
CA ILE A 141 -4.46 20.67 1.93
C ILE A 141 -3.23 21.58 2.02
N GLU A 142 -3.14 22.37 3.09
CA GLU A 142 -1.81 22.84 3.50
C GLU A 142 -0.97 21.58 3.72
N PRO A 143 0.23 21.48 3.13
CA PRO A 143 1.15 20.43 3.51
C PRO A 143 1.40 20.59 5.00
N LYS A 144 0.95 19.63 5.82
CA LYS A 144 1.38 19.53 7.22
C LYS A 144 2.86 19.18 7.22
N THR A 145 3.68 20.22 7.07
CA THR A 145 5.08 20.21 7.45
C THR A 145 5.15 20.24 8.97
N SER A 146 5.47 19.09 9.56
CA SER A 146 6.69 18.92 10.36
C SER A 146 6.52 17.66 11.20
N ILE A 147 7.18 16.59 10.79
CA ILE A 147 7.71 15.62 11.73
C ILE A 147 8.64 16.42 12.64
N ASN A 148 8.27 16.53 13.92
CA ASN A 148 9.21 16.92 14.96
C ASN A 148 10.22 15.78 15.10
N HIS A 149 11.26 15.78 14.25
CA HIS A 149 12.49 15.11 14.62
C HIS A 149 13.18 15.99 15.67
N LYS A 150 13.09 15.57 16.94
CA LYS A 150 14.12 15.92 17.91
C LYS A 150 15.41 15.24 17.42
N ILE A 151 16.39 16.06 17.05
CA ILE A 151 17.80 15.68 16.96
C ILE A 151 18.32 15.36 18.36
#